data_AF-A0AAV3X8W3-F1
#
_entry.id   AF-A0AAV3X8W3-F1
#
_cell.length_a   1.000
_cell.length_b   1.000
_cell.length_c   1.000
_cell.angle_alpha   90.00
_cell.angle_beta   90.00
_cell.angle_gamma   90.00
#
_symmetry.space_group_name_H-M   'P 1'
#
loop_
_entity.id
_entity.type
_entity.pdbx_description
1 polymer ?
#
loop_
_entity_poly.entity_id
_entity_poly.type
_entity_poly.pdbx_seq_one_letter_code
_entity_poly.pdbx_strand_id
1 'polypeptide(L)'
;MFATSSQSYTVQPGDTLYLIAQKFYGDGNLWNLIYDANRNAIGPDPNQIQVGMVLVIPAKDNPNRPGNGTRLNLEATFYSMEETNCHPPASGVHGITLQAALSGQWQSKCQGQSVGRVQCAVDPNIIPLLKNFTLVLWDGSEVPAAALDKGTAVIGNRIDIFVDTVNEAINLGRKPVTVIL
;
A
#
# COMPACT_ATOMS: atom_id res chain seq x y z
N MET A 1 21.82 12.49 -9.96
CA MET A 1 21.40 11.56 -11.02
C MET A 1 21.04 10.25 -10.33
N PHE A 2 19.77 9.84 -10.31
CA PHE A 2 19.36 8.53 -9.79
C PHE A 2 19.32 7.54 -10.96
N ALA A 3 19.97 6.38 -10.82
CA ALA A 3 20.15 5.42 -11.91
C ALA A 3 18.86 4.61 -12.12
N THR A 4 18.18 4.85 -13.24
CA THR A 4 16.91 4.19 -13.63
C THR A 4 17.14 2.85 -14.34
N SER A 5 17.94 1.95 -13.78
CA SER A 5 18.23 0.68 -14.45
C SER A 5 17.33 -0.43 -13.92
N SER A 6 16.10 -0.54 -14.45
CA SER A 6 15.37 -1.81 -14.37
C SER A 6 16.14 -2.86 -15.16
N GLN A 7 16.52 -3.97 -14.53
CA GLN A 7 17.30 -5.04 -15.17
C GLN A 7 16.41 -6.26 -15.41
N SER A 8 16.62 -6.97 -16.52
CA SER A 8 15.93 -8.24 -16.76
C SER A 8 16.67 -9.42 -16.11
N TYR A 9 15.91 -10.38 -15.59
CA TYR A 9 16.41 -11.62 -15.01
C TYR A 9 15.63 -12.81 -15.55
N THR A 10 16.34 -13.82 -16.05
CA THR A 10 15.74 -15.09 -16.47
C THR A 10 15.69 -16.05 -15.29
N VAL A 11 14.48 -16.48 -14.92
CA VAL A 11 14.23 -17.42 -13.83
C VAL A 11 15.00 -18.72 -14.06
N GLN A 12 15.74 -19.16 -13.04
CA GLN A 12 16.55 -20.38 -13.03
C GLN A 12 15.84 -21.51 -12.25
N PRO A 13 16.22 -22.78 -12.47
CA PRO A 13 15.71 -23.89 -11.66
C PRO A 13 15.94 -23.65 -10.16
N GLY A 14 14.87 -23.78 -9.36
CA GLY A 14 14.90 -23.58 -7.91
C GLY A 14 14.74 -22.13 -7.44
N ASP A 15 14.60 -21.16 -8.36
CA ASP A 15 14.31 -19.78 -7.98
C ASP A 15 12.91 -19.64 -7.37
N THR A 16 12.81 -18.76 -6.39
CA THR A 16 11.55 -18.18 -5.91
C THR A 16 11.67 -16.66 -5.97
N LEU A 17 10.55 -15.94 -6.02
CA LEU A 17 10.60 -14.47 -5.99
C LEU A 17 11.35 -13.94 -4.75
N TYR A 18 11.26 -14.65 -3.62
CA TYR A 18 12.04 -14.36 -2.41
C TYR A 18 13.54 -14.47 -2.64
N LEU A 19 14.01 -15.58 -3.22
CA LEU A 19 15.44 -15.78 -3.50
C LEU A 19 15.97 -14.78 -4.53
N ILE A 20 15.15 -14.46 -5.54
CA ILE A 20 15.49 -13.43 -6.53
C ILE A 20 15.58 -12.06 -5.84
N ALA A 21 14.62 -11.67 -5.00
CA ALA A 21 14.69 -10.42 -4.24
C ALA A 21 15.87 -10.36 -3.27
N GLN A 22 16.18 -11.47 -2.59
CA GLN A 22 17.35 -11.57 -1.73
C GLN A 22 18.64 -11.34 -2.52
N LYS A 23 18.72 -11.86 -3.74
CA LYS A 23 19.87 -11.70 -4.65
C LYS A 23 20.02 -10.28 -5.16
N PHE A 24 18.93 -9.63 -5.57
CA PHE A 24 19.00 -8.31 -6.21
C PHE A 24 18.91 -7.13 -5.24
N TYR A 25 18.19 -7.29 -4.12
CA TYR A 25 17.95 -6.20 -3.17
C TYR A 25 18.63 -6.39 -1.81
N GLY A 26 19.21 -7.57 -1.58
CA GLY A 26 19.75 -7.97 -0.28
C GLY A 26 18.67 -8.29 0.76
N ASP A 27 17.39 -8.30 0.38
CA ASP A 27 16.26 -8.53 1.27
C ASP A 27 15.15 -9.28 0.51
N GLY A 28 14.97 -10.56 0.86
CA GLY A 28 13.95 -11.42 0.24
C GLY A 28 12.52 -10.95 0.50
N ASN A 29 12.25 -10.16 1.54
CA ASN A 29 10.90 -9.62 1.81
C ASN A 29 10.44 -8.61 0.76
N LEU A 30 11.37 -8.14 -0.07
CA LEU A 30 11.09 -7.25 -1.20
C LEU A 30 10.68 -8.00 -2.48
N TRP A 31 10.39 -9.31 -2.39
CA TRP A 31 9.88 -10.12 -3.51
C TRP A 31 8.63 -9.54 -4.17
N ASN A 32 7.79 -8.84 -3.39
CA ASN A 32 6.59 -8.16 -3.89
C ASN A 32 6.93 -7.15 -5.00
N LEU A 33 8.08 -6.46 -4.91
CA LEU A 33 8.51 -5.51 -5.94
C LEU A 33 8.72 -6.19 -7.29
N ILE A 34 9.25 -7.41 -7.28
CA ILE A 34 9.46 -8.19 -8.51
C ILE A 34 8.11 -8.72 -8.99
N TYR A 35 7.27 -9.24 -8.10
CA TYR A 35 5.95 -9.74 -8.48
C TYR A 35 5.11 -8.67 -9.17
N ASP A 36 5.01 -7.49 -8.55
CA ASP A 36 4.15 -6.42 -9.02
C ASP A 36 4.60 -5.87 -10.38
N ALA A 37 5.92 -5.72 -10.58
CA ALA A 37 6.49 -5.31 -11.87
C ALA A 37 6.23 -6.34 -13.00
N ASN A 38 5.95 -7.60 -12.64
CA ASN A 38 5.77 -8.70 -13.59
C ASN A 38 4.39 -9.33 -13.53
N ARG A 39 3.42 -8.68 -12.88
CA ARG A 39 2.11 -9.29 -12.59
C ARG A 39 1.36 -9.72 -13.86
N ASN A 40 1.54 -8.97 -14.95
CA ASN A 40 0.97 -9.31 -16.26
C ASN A 40 1.57 -10.61 -16.85
N ALA A 41 2.82 -10.92 -16.54
CA ALA A 41 3.51 -12.12 -17.01
C ALA A 41 3.33 -13.32 -16.08
N ILE A 42 3.33 -13.10 -14.76
CA ILE A 42 3.22 -14.15 -13.73
C ILE A 42 1.75 -14.56 -13.52
N GLY A 43 0.81 -13.63 -13.69
CA GLY A 43 -0.59 -13.85 -13.39
C GLY A 43 -0.94 -13.66 -11.90
N PRO A 44 -2.12 -14.13 -11.46
CA PRO A 44 -2.68 -13.80 -10.14
C PRO A 44 -1.98 -14.48 -8.96
N ASP A 45 -1.22 -15.55 -9.19
CA ASP A 45 -0.48 -16.28 -8.15
C ASP A 45 1.04 -16.00 -8.28
N PRO A 46 1.67 -15.36 -7.28
CA PRO A 46 3.10 -15.02 -7.31
C PRO A 46 4.03 -16.24 -7.35
N ASN A 47 3.54 -17.43 -7.04
CA ASN A 47 4.34 -18.65 -7.07
C ASN A 47 4.41 -19.29 -8.46
N GLN A 48 3.72 -18.73 -9.47
CA GLN A 48 3.64 -19.29 -10.83
C GLN A 48 4.82 -18.88 -11.74
N ILE A 49 5.95 -18.46 -11.19
CA ILE A 49 7.15 -18.21 -12.00
C ILE A 49 7.68 -19.52 -12.61
N GLN A 50 8.12 -19.46 -13.86
CA GLN A 50 8.58 -20.64 -14.61
C GLN A 50 10.03 -20.47 -15.03
N VAL A 51 10.79 -21.56 -15.04
CA VAL A 51 12.17 -21.54 -15.55
C VAL A 51 12.18 -21.03 -16.99
N GLY A 52 13.08 -20.09 -17.28
CA GLY A 52 13.17 -19.42 -18.58
C GLY A 52 12.27 -18.17 -18.72
N MET A 53 11.37 -17.91 -17.77
CA MET A 53 10.60 -16.67 -17.72
C MET A 53 11.52 -15.47 -17.50
N VAL A 54 11.35 -14.40 -18.28
CA VAL A 54 12.11 -13.17 -18.10
C VAL A 54 11.31 -12.21 -17.21
N LEU A 55 11.87 -11.88 -16.05
CA LEU A 55 11.30 -10.94 -15.10
C LEU A 55 12.02 -9.61 -15.18
N VAL A 56 11.27 -8.52 -15.10
CA VAL A 56 11.77 -7.18 -14.82
C VAL A 56 12.11 -7.08 -13.34
N ILE A 57 13.36 -6.81 -13.02
CA ILE A 57 13.83 -6.48 -11.67
C ILE A 57 13.87 -4.95 -11.56
N PRO A 58 12.87 -4.32 -10.92
CA PRO A 58 12.90 -2.87 -10.74
C PRO A 58 14.05 -2.45 -9.82
N ALA A 59 14.44 -1.17 -9.88
CA ALA A 59 15.35 -0.63 -8.87
C ALA A 59 14.72 -0.75 -7.47
N LYS A 60 15.54 -1.01 -6.45
CA LYS A 60 15.10 -1.07 -5.05
C LYS A 60 14.47 0.27 -4.62
N ASP A 61 15.08 1.34 -5.07
CA ASP A 61 14.62 2.72 -5.11
C ASP A 61 13.91 2.99 -6.45
N ASN A 62 12.83 2.25 -6.70
CA ASN A 62 12.01 2.46 -7.90
C ASN A 62 11.75 3.98 -8.08
N PRO A 63 12.07 4.61 -9.23
CA PRO A 63 11.87 6.04 -9.43
C PRO A 63 10.38 6.45 -9.36
N ASN A 64 9.46 5.48 -9.44
CA ASN A 64 8.03 5.68 -9.21
C ASN A 64 7.60 5.45 -7.74
N ARG A 65 8.52 5.01 -6.87
CA ARG A 65 8.30 4.93 -5.42
C ARG A 65 8.80 6.24 -4.80
N PRO A 66 7.94 6.97 -4.09
CA PRO A 66 8.33 8.24 -3.50
C PRO A 66 9.31 7.98 -2.35
N GLY A 67 10.39 8.77 -2.28
CA GLY A 67 11.29 8.78 -1.14
C GLY A 67 10.65 9.48 0.07
N ASN A 68 11.25 9.35 1.26
CA ASN A 68 10.80 10.11 2.43
C ASN A 68 10.79 11.62 2.12
N GLY A 69 9.71 12.31 2.48
CA GLY A 69 9.42 13.70 2.19
C GLY A 69 8.74 13.95 0.84
N THR A 70 8.51 12.92 0.02
CA THR A 70 7.83 13.10 -1.27
C THR A 70 6.35 13.34 -1.06
N ARG A 71 5.80 14.28 -1.85
CA ARG A 71 4.37 14.60 -1.90
C ARG A 71 3.72 13.87 -3.07
N LEU A 72 2.71 13.07 -2.79
CA LEU A 72 1.92 12.36 -3.78
C LEU A 72 0.50 12.89 -3.81
N ASN A 73 0.04 13.32 -4.98
CA ASN A 73 -1.36 13.72 -5.18
C ASN A 73 -2.16 12.50 -5.60
N LEU A 74 -3.14 12.11 -4.78
CA LEU A 74 -3.96 10.91 -4.99
C LEU A 74 -5.45 11.27 -5.00
N GLU A 75 -6.24 10.44 -5.67
CA GLU A 75 -7.70 10.44 -5.57
C GLU A 75 -8.11 9.50 -4.43
N ALA A 76 -8.70 10.06 -3.37
CA ALA A 76 -9.23 9.30 -2.27
C ALA A 76 -10.66 8.84 -2.53
N THR A 77 -10.91 7.57 -2.25
CA THR A 77 -12.24 6.99 -1.96
C THR A 77 -12.30 6.57 -0.50
N PHE A 78 -13.48 6.22 -0.01
CA PHE A 78 -13.71 5.95 1.40
C PHE A 78 -14.41 4.61 1.56
N TYR A 79 -13.97 3.85 2.55
CA TYR A 79 -14.58 2.58 2.89
C TYR A 79 -14.90 2.56 4.38
N SER A 80 -16.04 1.93 4.69
CA SER A 80 -16.62 2.01 6.03
C SER A 80 -16.38 0.75 6.84
N MET A 81 -16.43 0.91 8.16
CA MET A 81 -16.36 -0.21 9.10
C MET A 81 -17.64 -1.07 9.06
N GLU A 82 -18.77 -0.46 8.75
CA GLU A 82 -20.09 -1.13 8.70
C GLU A 82 -20.22 -2.09 7.52
N GLU A 83 -19.55 -1.81 6.40
CA GLU A 83 -19.43 -2.73 5.26
C GLU A 83 -18.37 -3.82 5.48
N THR A 84 -17.53 -3.66 6.50
CA THR A 84 -16.35 -4.50 6.71
C THR A 84 -16.45 -5.23 8.05
N ASN A 85 -17.02 -6.44 8.07
CA ASN A 85 -16.76 -7.37 9.15
C ASN A 85 -15.25 -7.63 9.18
N CYS A 86 -14.51 -6.98 10.08
CA CYS A 86 -13.05 -7.02 10.19
C CYS A 86 -12.54 -8.44 9.94
N HIS A 87 -12.12 -8.75 8.70
CA HIS A 87 -11.91 -10.14 8.30
C HIS A 87 -10.46 -10.54 8.58
N PRO A 88 -10.23 -11.68 9.24
CA PRO A 88 -8.91 -12.29 9.30
C PRO A 88 -8.41 -12.66 7.88
N PRO A 89 -7.09 -12.71 7.64
CA PRO A 89 -6.02 -12.43 8.58
C PRO A 89 -5.46 -11.01 8.41
N ALA A 90 -6.02 -10.03 9.11
CA ALA A 90 -5.23 -8.86 9.49
C ALA A 90 -4.49 -9.21 10.79
N SER A 91 -3.22 -9.57 10.71
CA SER A 91 -2.43 -9.90 11.90
C SER A 91 -2.21 -8.65 12.77
N GLY A 92 -2.96 -8.54 13.87
CA GLY A 92 -2.50 -7.97 15.15
C GLY A 92 -2.44 -6.45 15.34
N VAL A 93 -2.76 -5.62 14.34
CA VAL A 93 -2.74 -4.16 14.46
C VAL A 93 -3.77 -3.52 13.53
N HIS A 94 -4.63 -2.64 14.05
CA HIS A 94 -5.63 -1.91 13.26
C HIS A 94 -5.41 -0.39 13.31
N GLY A 95 -5.77 0.31 12.24
CA GLY A 95 -5.84 1.77 12.25
C GLY A 95 -7.13 2.28 12.90
N ILE A 96 -7.30 3.59 12.90
CA ILE A 96 -8.50 4.28 13.36
C ILE A 96 -9.23 4.91 12.17
N THR A 97 -10.46 5.36 12.40
CA THR A 97 -11.22 6.08 11.37
C THR A 97 -10.71 7.50 11.20
N LEU A 98 -11.04 8.11 10.06
CA LEU A 98 -10.73 9.51 9.77
C LEU A 98 -11.27 10.45 10.87
N GLN A 99 -12.53 10.27 11.28
CA GLN A 99 -13.13 11.09 12.32
C GLN A 99 -12.42 10.91 13.67
N ALA A 100 -12.09 9.67 14.04
CA ALA A 100 -11.36 9.39 15.28
C ALA A 100 -9.95 10.02 15.27
N ALA A 101 -9.27 10.01 14.13
CA ALA A 101 -7.95 10.63 14.02
C ALA A 101 -8.01 12.15 14.13
N LEU A 102 -9.00 12.77 13.49
CA LEU A 102 -9.25 14.21 13.57
C LEU A 102 -9.67 14.64 15.00
N SER A 103 -10.37 13.78 15.73
CA SER A 103 -10.78 14.03 17.12
C SER A 103 -9.72 13.66 18.17
N GLY A 104 -8.57 13.11 17.76
CA GLY A 104 -7.53 12.63 18.67
C GLY A 104 -7.92 11.36 19.46
N GLN A 105 -8.94 10.63 19.00
CA GLN A 105 -9.37 9.36 19.56
C GLN A 105 -8.57 8.20 18.95
N TRP A 106 -7.66 7.62 19.72
CA TRP A 106 -6.71 6.61 19.23
C TRP A 106 -7.20 5.16 19.33
N GLN A 107 -8.49 4.95 19.55
CA GLN A 107 -9.09 3.63 19.67
C GLN A 107 -9.76 3.22 18.35
N SER A 108 -9.33 2.09 17.81
CA SER A 108 -9.93 1.40 16.67
C SER A 108 -11.31 0.87 17.08
N LYS A 109 -12.31 1.00 16.20
CA LYS A 109 -13.59 0.30 16.39
C LYS A 109 -13.56 -1.17 15.92
N CYS A 110 -12.53 -1.61 15.19
CA CYS A 110 -12.20 -3.03 15.04
C CYS A 110 -11.49 -3.52 16.32
N GLN A 111 -11.99 -4.59 16.94
CA GLN A 111 -11.45 -5.14 18.19
C GLN A 111 -10.00 -5.65 17.99
N GLY A 112 -9.01 -4.87 18.48
CA GLY A 112 -7.58 -5.19 18.44
C GLY A 112 -6.70 -4.02 18.88
N GLN A 113 -5.37 -4.18 18.88
CA GLN A 113 -4.44 -3.10 19.25
C GLN A 113 -4.41 -2.02 18.17
N SER A 114 -4.74 -0.79 18.55
CA SER A 114 -4.77 0.36 17.63
C SER A 114 -3.36 0.92 17.42
N VAL A 115 -2.98 1.28 16.18
CA VAL A 115 -1.71 2.01 15.91
C VAL A 115 -1.76 3.50 16.17
N GLY A 116 -2.94 4.03 16.49
CA GLY A 116 -3.14 5.47 16.62
C GLY A 116 -2.84 6.22 15.31
N ARG A 117 -3.32 5.71 14.17
CA ARG A 117 -3.19 6.32 12.83
C ARG A 117 -4.37 5.91 11.96
N VAL A 118 -4.78 6.77 11.03
CA VAL A 118 -5.84 6.42 10.07
C VAL A 118 -5.41 5.21 9.25
N GLN A 119 -6.30 4.24 9.08
CA GLN A 119 -6.05 3.14 8.15
C GLN A 119 -6.31 3.58 6.71
N CYS A 120 -5.35 3.26 5.84
CA CYS A 120 -5.53 3.42 4.40
C CYS A 120 -5.25 2.12 3.66
N ALA A 121 -6.11 1.79 2.70
CA ALA A 121 -5.79 0.86 1.64
C ALA A 121 -5.09 1.62 0.51
N VAL A 122 -3.96 1.09 0.03
CA VAL A 122 -3.08 1.77 -0.93
C VAL A 122 -2.66 0.82 -2.05
N ASP A 123 -2.11 1.37 -3.14
CA ASP A 123 -1.27 0.61 -4.06
C ASP A 123 0.12 0.42 -3.43
N PRO A 124 0.53 -0.81 -3.05
CA PRO A 124 1.83 -1.08 -2.43
C PRO A 124 3.03 -0.69 -3.29
N ASN A 125 2.85 -0.51 -4.60
CA ASN A 125 3.88 -0.04 -5.52
C ASN A 125 4.18 1.45 -5.36
N ILE A 126 3.18 2.22 -4.91
CA ILE A 126 3.29 3.67 -4.70
C ILE A 126 3.54 3.97 -3.22
N ILE A 127 2.73 3.37 -2.33
CA ILE A 127 2.88 3.51 -0.87
C ILE A 127 3.06 2.12 -0.28
N PRO A 128 4.26 1.75 0.17
CA PRO A 128 4.50 0.42 0.73
C PRO A 128 3.63 0.16 1.96
N LEU A 129 3.17 -1.08 2.13
CA LEU A 129 2.44 -1.49 3.32
C LEU A 129 3.27 -1.29 4.59
N LEU A 130 2.57 -1.09 5.71
CA LEU A 130 3.07 -0.74 7.04
C LEU A 130 3.83 0.60 7.10
N LYS A 131 3.81 1.40 6.03
CA LYS A 131 4.36 2.75 6.07
C LYS A 131 3.40 3.71 6.74
N ASN A 132 3.99 4.51 7.64
CA ASN A 132 3.35 5.68 8.21
C ASN A 132 3.63 6.87 7.30
N PHE A 133 2.64 7.74 7.14
CA PHE A 133 2.76 8.95 6.34
C PHE A 133 1.82 10.03 6.88
N THR A 134 2.04 11.27 6.45
CA THR A 134 1.08 12.37 6.69
C THR A 134 0.09 12.42 5.54
N LEU A 135 -1.20 12.37 5.87
CA LEU A 135 -2.28 12.57 4.92
C LEU A 135 -2.78 14.01 5.04
N VAL A 136 -2.63 14.78 3.97
CA VAL A 136 -3.19 16.13 3.83
C VAL A 136 -4.52 16.02 3.11
N LEU A 137 -5.60 16.39 3.80
CA LEU A 137 -6.96 16.34 3.28
C LEU A 137 -7.26 17.54 2.36
N TRP A 138 -8.40 17.47 1.68
CA TRP A 138 -8.86 18.50 0.75
C TRP A 138 -9.16 19.86 1.41
N ASP A 139 -9.35 19.89 2.73
CA ASP A 139 -9.54 21.11 3.52
C ASP A 139 -8.22 21.66 4.10
N GLY A 140 -7.09 21.01 3.81
CA GLY A 140 -5.77 21.36 4.31
C GLY A 140 -5.42 20.74 5.66
N SER A 141 -6.34 20.00 6.30
CA SER A 141 -6.07 19.31 7.56
C SER A 141 -5.02 18.21 7.35
N GLU A 142 -4.11 18.07 8.32
CA GLU A 142 -3.07 17.03 8.31
C GLU A 142 -3.36 15.96 9.36
N VAL A 143 -3.34 14.69 8.93
CA VAL A 143 -3.67 13.56 9.80
C VAL A 143 -2.61 12.46 9.64
N PRO A 144 -2.10 11.89 10.75
CA PRO A 144 -1.22 10.73 10.66
C PRO A 144 -1.99 9.50 10.17
N ALA A 145 -1.45 8.86 9.14
CA ALA A 145 -2.06 7.72 8.47
C ALA A 145 -1.05 6.58 8.28
N ALA A 146 -1.55 5.38 8.01
CA ALA A 146 -0.75 4.21 7.74
C ALA A 146 -1.36 3.34 6.63
N ALA A 147 -0.50 2.82 5.77
CA ALA A 147 -0.84 1.84 4.74
C ALA A 147 -0.98 0.45 5.37
N LEU A 148 -2.12 0.13 5.95
CA LEU A 148 -2.33 -1.15 6.65
C LEU A 148 -3.13 -2.16 5.83
N ASP A 149 -3.58 -1.76 4.64
CA ASP A 149 -4.42 -2.60 3.79
C ASP A 149 -4.11 -2.41 2.30
N LYS A 150 -4.55 -3.37 1.50
CA LYS A 150 -4.47 -3.37 0.05
C LYS A 150 -5.87 -3.62 -0.50
N GLY A 151 -6.35 -2.71 -1.36
CA GLY A 151 -7.57 -2.92 -2.14
C GLY A 151 -7.24 -3.38 -3.56
N THR A 152 -7.97 -4.35 -4.10
CA THR A 152 -7.83 -4.75 -5.52
C THR A 152 -8.22 -3.64 -6.49
N ALA A 153 -9.04 -2.69 -6.04
CA ALA A 153 -9.44 -1.50 -6.80
C ALA A 153 -8.55 -0.26 -6.55
N VAL A 154 -7.62 -0.33 -5.60
CA VAL A 154 -6.70 0.76 -5.26
C VAL A 154 -5.39 0.56 -6.00
N ILE A 155 -5.36 1.03 -7.25
CA ILE A 155 -4.23 0.89 -8.16
C ILE A 155 -3.83 2.28 -8.65
N GLY A 156 -2.52 2.54 -8.73
CA GLY A 156 -1.96 3.81 -9.16
C GLY A 156 -2.23 4.92 -8.15
N ASN A 157 -2.58 6.11 -8.64
CA ASN A 157 -2.75 7.32 -7.84
C ASN A 157 -4.06 7.33 -7.03
N ARG A 158 -4.37 6.24 -6.33
CA ARG A 158 -5.57 6.04 -5.53
C ARG A 158 -5.24 5.63 -4.11
N ILE A 159 -6.13 5.99 -3.20
CA ILE A 159 -6.07 5.63 -1.79
C ILE A 159 -7.49 5.46 -1.28
N ASP A 160 -7.72 4.40 -0.51
CA ASP A 160 -8.98 4.19 0.19
C ASP A 160 -8.78 4.54 1.66
N ILE A 161 -9.59 5.46 2.19
CA ILE A 161 -9.48 5.96 3.56
C ILE A 161 -10.59 5.38 4.41
N PHE A 162 -10.23 4.87 5.59
CA PHE A 162 -11.17 4.27 6.53
C PHE A 162 -12.02 5.31 7.25
N VAL A 163 -13.34 5.13 7.22
CA VAL A 163 -14.33 6.04 7.83
C VAL A 163 -15.34 5.27 8.68
N ASP A 164 -16.14 6.00 9.47
CA ASP A 164 -16.92 5.40 10.53
C ASP A 164 -18.14 4.62 10.02
N THR A 165 -18.82 5.14 9.01
CA THR A 165 -20.12 4.63 8.56
C THR A 165 -20.21 4.58 7.04
N VAL A 166 -21.12 3.74 6.52
CA VAL A 166 -21.42 3.69 5.07
C VAL A 166 -21.86 5.05 4.56
N ASN A 167 -22.74 5.71 5.33
CA ASN A 167 -23.31 7.00 4.94
C ASN A 167 -22.23 8.09 4.87
N GLU A 168 -21.25 8.07 5.77
CA GLU A 168 -20.09 8.97 5.68
C GLU A 168 -19.28 8.72 4.40
N ALA A 169 -18.96 7.46 4.09
CA ALA A 169 -18.23 7.11 2.87
C ALA A 169 -18.93 7.61 1.60
N ILE A 170 -20.26 7.39 1.52
CA ILE A 170 -21.10 7.84 0.41
C ILE A 170 -21.08 9.37 0.29
N ASN A 171 -21.26 10.09 1.40
CA ASN A 171 -21.39 11.55 1.40
C ASN A 171 -20.07 12.26 1.09
N LEU A 172 -18.93 11.69 1.48
CA LEU A 172 -17.62 12.23 1.14
C LEU A 172 -17.34 12.12 -0.36
N GLY A 173 -17.83 11.06 -1.02
CA GLY A 173 -17.60 10.83 -2.44
C GLY A 173 -16.10 10.69 -2.74
N ARG A 174 -15.63 11.16 -3.90
CA ARG A 174 -14.19 11.19 -4.19
C ARG A 174 -13.58 12.50 -3.79
N LYS A 175 -12.38 12.47 -3.20
CA LYS A 175 -11.68 13.67 -2.75
C LYS A 175 -10.21 13.68 -3.20
N PRO A 176 -9.66 14.83 -3.61
CA PRO A 176 -8.22 14.95 -3.79
C PRO A 176 -7.53 14.96 -2.42
N VAL A 177 -6.42 14.25 -2.29
CA VAL A 177 -5.57 14.25 -1.08
C VAL A 177 -4.10 14.30 -1.45
N THR A 178 -3.25 14.74 -0.52
CA THR A 178 -1.80 14.61 -0.64
C THR A 178 -1.26 13.66 0.42
N VAL A 179 -0.42 12.72 0.01
CA VAL A 179 0.37 11.88 0.93
C VAL A 179 1.79 12.41 1.00
N ILE A 180 2.32 12.58 2.21
CA ILE A 180 3.72 12.93 2.47
C ILE A 180 4.37 11.73 3.16
N LEU A 181 5.28 11.04 2.46
CA LEU A 181 5.97 9.84 2.96
C LEU A 181 7.08 10.13 3.97
#